data_AF-A0A2K6M6Z8-F1
#
_entry.id   AF-A0A2K6M6Z8-F1
#
_cell.length_a   1.000
_cell.length_b   1.000
_cell.length_c   1.000
_cell.angle_alpha   90.00
_cell.angle_beta   90.00
_cell.angle_gamma   90.00
#
_symmetry.space_group_name_H-M   'P 1'
#
loop_
_entity.id
_entity.type
_entity.pdbx_description
1 polymer ?
#
loop_
_entity_poly.entity_id
_entity_poly.type
_entity_poly.pdbx_seq_one_letter_code
_entity_poly.pdbx_strand_id
1 'polypeptide(L)'
;MDRGDQGRPLPCAIRLLPPSQGGSDTVPNENIFNCLYKNPEATFKLICFPWAGGGSVHFAKWGQDTHDSLEVHSLRLPGRESRIEEPFANDISQLVDEVVCALQPVIQDKQFAFFGHRYLISVLKDFRGVPSI
;
A
#
# COMPACT_ATOMS: atom_id res chain seq x y z
N MET A 1 -0.78 38.00 3.16
CA MET A 1 -1.94 37.33 2.51
C MET A 1 -1.88 35.86 2.86
N ASP A 2 -2.72 35.48 3.81
CA ASP A 2 -2.86 34.14 4.37
C ASP A 2 -3.59 33.24 3.36
N ARG A 3 -2.89 32.23 2.82
CA ARG A 3 -3.54 31.24 1.94
C ARG A 3 -4.07 30.12 2.83
N GLY A 4 -5.37 30.19 3.08
CA GLY A 4 -6.12 29.20 3.85
C GLY A 4 -5.78 27.78 3.43
N ASP A 5 -5.19 27.04 4.37
CA ASP A 5 -5.11 25.58 4.37
C ASP A 5 -6.54 25.05 4.49
N GLN A 6 -7.21 24.88 3.34
CA GLN A 6 -8.48 24.16 3.27
C GLN A 6 -8.15 22.70 3.59
N GLY A 7 -8.23 22.38 4.88
CA GLY A 7 -7.88 21.08 5.44
C GLY A 7 -8.44 19.95 4.59
N ARG A 8 -7.55 19.32 3.83
CA ARG A 8 -7.87 18.05 3.17
C ARG A 8 -8.29 17.08 4.29
N PRO A 9 -9.46 16.43 4.18
CA PRO A 9 -9.85 15.42 5.16
C PRO A 9 -8.70 14.42 5.31
N LEU A 10 -8.43 13.97 6.54
CA LEU A 10 -7.45 12.91 6.76
C LEU A 10 -7.80 11.73 5.83
N PRO A 11 -6.83 11.14 5.13
CA PRO A 11 -7.07 10.16 4.05
C PRO A 11 -7.97 8.99 4.51
N CYS A 12 -7.93 8.64 5.79
CA CYS A 12 -8.75 7.59 6.39
C CYS A 12 -10.25 7.92 6.51
N ALA A 13 -10.66 9.19 6.39
CA ALA A 13 -12.05 9.61 6.58
C ALA A 13 -12.91 9.54 5.31
N ILE A 14 -12.30 9.56 4.11
CA ILE A 14 -13.05 9.72 2.84
C ILE A 14 -13.67 8.40 2.35
N ARG A 15 -13.22 7.23 2.85
CA ARG A 15 -13.57 5.92 2.28
C ARG A 15 -14.35 4.95 3.18
N LEU A 16 -14.96 5.43 4.27
CA LEU A 16 -15.89 4.62 5.06
C LEU A 16 -17.25 4.37 4.37
N LEU A 17 -17.39 4.62 3.06
CA LEU A 17 -18.57 4.18 2.32
C LEU A 17 -18.45 2.65 2.10
N PRO A 18 -19.40 1.84 2.59
CA PRO A 18 -19.28 0.39 2.52
C PRO A 18 -19.27 -0.09 1.06
N PRO A 19 -18.40 -1.05 0.70
CA PRO A 19 -18.54 -1.74 -0.57
C PRO A 19 -19.86 -2.52 -0.58
N SER A 20 -20.52 -2.53 -1.74
CA SER A 20 -21.69 -3.34 -2.03
C SER A 20 -21.47 -4.79 -1.58
N GLN A 21 -22.42 -5.29 -0.79
CA GLN A 21 -22.35 -6.54 -0.02
C GLN A 21 -21.89 -7.75 -0.84
N GLY A 22 -20.84 -8.42 -0.36
CA GLY A 22 -20.33 -9.68 -0.91
C GLY A 22 -19.13 -10.22 -0.14
N GLY A 23 -19.37 -10.76 1.05
CA GLY A 23 -18.57 -11.83 1.70
C GLY A 23 -17.04 -11.65 1.84
N SER A 24 -16.60 -11.14 2.99
CA SER A 24 -15.60 -11.74 3.90
C SER A 24 -15.03 -10.64 4.79
N ASP A 25 -15.05 -10.85 6.11
CA ASP A 25 -14.44 -9.99 7.11
C ASP A 25 -12.90 -10.04 7.02
N THR A 26 -12.36 -9.58 5.90
CA THR A 26 -10.93 -9.35 5.74
C THR A 26 -10.62 -7.95 6.19
N VAL A 27 -9.73 -7.84 7.18
CA VAL A 27 -9.13 -6.57 7.58
C VAL A 27 -8.61 -5.89 6.30
N PRO A 28 -8.94 -4.61 6.02
CA PRO A 28 -8.72 -3.98 4.71
C PRO A 28 -7.30 -4.15 4.13
N ASN A 29 -6.31 -4.35 4.99
CA ASN A 29 -4.91 -4.49 4.64
C ASN A 29 -4.54 -5.77 3.90
N GLU A 30 -5.13 -6.92 4.26
CA GLU A 30 -4.67 -8.21 3.73
C GLU A 30 -4.98 -8.37 2.25
N ASN A 31 -5.99 -7.65 1.74
CA ASN A 31 -6.33 -7.64 0.33
C ASN A 31 -5.44 -6.66 -0.48
N ILE A 32 -4.97 -5.58 0.14
CA ILE A 32 -4.17 -4.54 -0.53
C ILE A 32 -2.68 -4.87 -0.60
N PHE A 33 -2.10 -5.45 0.44
CA PHE A 33 -0.70 -5.86 0.43
C PHE A 33 -0.55 -7.38 0.41
N ASN A 34 0.33 -7.85 -0.46
CA ASN A 34 0.74 -9.23 -0.57
C ASN A 34 2.06 -9.45 0.16
N CYS A 35 2.00 -10.20 1.26
CA CYS A 35 3.17 -10.69 1.98
C CYS A 35 3.13 -12.22 1.96
N LEU A 36 3.90 -12.84 1.07
CA LEU A 36 3.92 -14.29 0.90
C LEU A 36 4.70 -15.00 2.02
N TYR A 37 5.71 -14.34 2.58
CA TYR A 37 6.59 -14.86 3.61
C TYR A 37 6.53 -13.91 4.81
N LYS A 38 5.59 -14.19 5.73
CA LYS A 38 5.43 -13.40 6.96
C LYS A 38 6.65 -13.61 7.85
N ASN A 39 7.21 -12.51 8.36
CA ASN A 39 8.34 -12.54 9.27
C ASN A 39 8.09 -11.58 10.45
N PRO A 40 7.52 -12.08 11.55
CA PRO A 40 7.21 -11.25 12.72
C PRO A 40 8.46 -10.69 13.41
N GLU A 41 9.63 -11.28 13.21
CA GLU A 41 10.90 -10.84 13.80
C GLU A 41 11.68 -9.87 12.91
N ALA A 42 11.22 -9.62 11.67
CA ALA A 42 11.88 -8.68 10.76
C ALA A 42 12.04 -7.31 11.42
N THR A 43 13.20 -6.69 11.36
CA THR A 43 13.41 -5.33 11.88
C THR A 43 13.05 -4.26 10.83
N PHE A 44 12.88 -4.68 9.58
CA PHE A 44 12.63 -3.81 8.44
C PHE A 44 11.52 -4.34 7.53
N LYS A 45 10.71 -3.44 6.96
CA LYS A 45 9.67 -3.76 5.97
C LYS A 45 9.95 -3.10 4.62
N LEU A 46 9.99 -3.90 3.56
CA LEU A 46 10.06 -3.38 2.19
C LEU A 46 8.67 -3.34 1.58
N ILE A 47 8.22 -2.15 1.22
CA ILE A 47 6.91 -1.93 0.61
C ILE A 47 7.11 -1.71 -0.89
N CYS A 48 6.65 -2.66 -1.70
CA CYS A 48 6.91 -2.73 -3.12
C CYS A 48 5.70 -2.30 -3.97
N PHE A 49 5.93 -1.41 -4.95
CA PHE A 49 4.93 -0.94 -5.90
C PHE A 49 5.21 -1.55 -7.28
N PRO A 50 4.38 -2.50 -7.76
CA PRO A 50 4.48 -3.00 -9.11
C PRO A 50 4.18 -1.91 -10.14
N TRP A 51 4.64 -2.14 -11.37
CA TRP A 51 4.26 -1.29 -12.51
C TRP A 51 2.75 -1.40 -12.79
N ALA A 52 2.20 -0.46 -13.56
CA ALA A 52 0.75 -0.31 -13.79
C ALA A 52 0.01 -1.54 -14.36
N GLY A 53 0.74 -2.56 -14.83
CA GLY A 53 0.19 -3.84 -15.28
C GLY A 53 0.79 -5.06 -14.57
N GLY A 54 1.60 -4.87 -13.53
CA GLY A 54 2.28 -5.93 -12.81
C GLY A 54 1.43 -6.50 -11.68
N GLY A 55 1.65 -7.78 -11.37
CA GLY A 55 1.11 -8.43 -10.17
C GLY A 55 2.01 -8.23 -8.96
N SER A 56 1.43 -8.27 -7.76
CA SER A 56 2.16 -8.15 -6.50
C SER A 56 3.11 -9.34 -6.26
N VAL A 57 2.79 -10.51 -6.81
CA VAL A 57 3.55 -11.76 -6.60
C VAL A 57 5.03 -11.64 -6.98
N HIS A 58 5.36 -10.82 -7.99
CA HIS A 58 6.74 -10.66 -8.44
C HIS A 58 7.67 -10.18 -7.31
N PHE A 59 7.26 -9.15 -6.57
CA PHE A 59 8.03 -8.66 -5.42
C PHE A 59 7.78 -9.45 -4.15
N ALA A 60 6.57 -9.98 -3.94
CA ALA A 60 6.28 -10.73 -2.72
C ALA A 60 7.16 -12.00 -2.61
N LYS A 61 7.60 -12.57 -3.74
CA LYS A 61 8.57 -13.67 -3.79
C LYS A 61 9.95 -13.32 -3.22
N TRP A 62 10.33 -12.04 -3.21
CA TRP A 62 11.62 -11.63 -2.65
C TRP A 62 11.73 -11.97 -1.16
N GLY A 63 10.60 -12.06 -0.45
CA GLY A 63 10.56 -12.53 0.93
C GLY A 63 11.18 -13.91 1.16
N GLN A 64 11.32 -14.73 0.12
CA GLN A 64 11.93 -16.06 0.19
C GLN A 64 13.45 -16.01 0.42
N ASP A 65 14.12 -15.06 -0.25
CA ASP A 65 15.59 -15.00 -0.32
C ASP A 65 16.17 -13.83 0.50
N THR A 66 15.30 -13.09 1.21
CA THR A 66 15.71 -11.95 2.03
C THR A 66 16.12 -12.37 3.44
N HIS A 67 17.15 -11.70 3.96
CA HIS A 67 17.68 -11.88 5.32
C HIS A 67 16.57 -11.88 6.38
N ASP A 68 16.76 -12.60 7.49
CA ASP A 68 15.79 -12.74 8.60
C ASP A 68 15.32 -11.40 9.21
N SER A 69 15.98 -10.30 8.86
CA SER A 69 15.62 -8.94 9.27
C SER A 69 14.60 -8.24 8.36
N LEU A 70 14.19 -8.84 7.23
CA LEU A 70 13.38 -8.16 6.21
C LEU A 70 12.06 -8.88 5.94
N GLU A 71 10.96 -8.11 5.90
CA GLU A 71 9.63 -8.57 5.48
C GLU A 71 9.17 -7.77 4.25
N VAL A 72 8.73 -8.47 3.20
CA VAL A 72 8.34 -7.84 1.94
C VAL A 72 6.82 -7.78 1.80
N HIS A 73 6.29 -6.59 1.53
CA HIS A 73 4.87 -6.32 1.28
C HIS A 73 4.72 -5.70 -0.10
N SER A 74 4.04 -6.38 -1.01
CA SER A 74 3.86 -5.91 -2.39
C SER A 74 2.42 -5.46 -2.64
N LEU A 75 2.23 -4.27 -3.20
CA LEU A 75 0.91 -3.70 -3.45
C LEU A 75 0.14 -4.52 -4.51
N ARG A 76 -1.12 -4.87 -4.19
CA ARG A 76 -2.12 -5.38 -5.14
C ARG A 76 -2.93 -4.22 -5.70
N LEU A 77 -2.80 -4.01 -7.01
CA LEU A 77 -3.58 -3.00 -7.73
C LEU A 77 -5.03 -3.48 -7.95
N PRO A 78 -6.02 -2.57 -7.92
CA PRO A 78 -7.39 -2.88 -8.35
C PRO A 78 -7.41 -3.46 -9.77
N GLY A 79 -8.31 -4.40 -10.03
CA GLY A 79 -8.43 -5.11 -11.31
C GLY A 79 -7.33 -6.15 -11.53
N ARG A 80 -6.62 -6.59 -10.48
CA ARG A 80 -5.57 -7.61 -10.54
C ARG A 80 -5.65 -8.57 -9.36
N GLU A 81 -5.22 -9.81 -9.59
CA GLU A 81 -5.08 -10.84 -8.54
C GLU A 81 -6.38 -11.01 -7.72
N SER A 82 -6.31 -10.94 -6.39
CA SER A 82 -7.49 -11.03 -5.52
C SER A 82 -8.45 -9.84 -5.66
N ARG A 83 -8.05 -8.78 -6.37
CA ARG A 83 -8.83 -7.58 -6.67
C ARG A 83 -9.31 -7.55 -8.12
N ILE A 84 -9.35 -8.68 -8.83
CA ILE A 84 -9.70 -8.74 -10.27
C ILE A 84 -11.11 -8.23 -10.60
N GLU A 85 -12.04 -8.36 -9.65
CA GLU A 85 -13.42 -7.87 -9.80
C GLU A 85 -13.56 -6.38 -9.53
N GLU A 86 -12.54 -5.74 -8.95
CA GLU A 86 -12.53 -4.30 -8.74
C GLU A 86 -12.21 -3.55 -10.04
N PRO A 87 -12.86 -2.42 -10.30
CA PRO A 87 -12.52 -1.60 -11.46
C PRO A 87 -11.09 -1.07 -11.33
N PHE A 88 -10.40 -0.92 -12.46
CA PHE A 88 -9.11 -0.24 -12.49
C PHE A 88 -9.23 1.18 -11.90
N ALA A 89 -8.20 1.59 -11.16
CA ALA A 89 -8.16 2.93 -10.59
C ALA A 89 -8.15 3.98 -11.71
N ASN A 90 -9.19 4.81 -11.75
CA ASN A 90 -9.32 5.91 -12.70
C ASN A 90 -8.72 7.22 -12.17
N ASP A 91 -8.43 7.28 -10.86
CA ASP A 91 -7.78 8.39 -10.19
C ASP A 91 -6.66 7.86 -9.28
N ILE A 92 -5.43 8.33 -9.53
CA ILE A 92 -4.25 7.94 -8.78
C ILE A 92 -4.32 8.41 -7.32
N SER A 93 -5.00 9.53 -7.05
CA SER A 93 -5.12 10.12 -5.72
C SER A 93 -5.92 9.19 -4.80
N GLN A 94 -7.02 8.63 -5.32
CA GLN A 94 -7.86 7.68 -4.59
C GLN A 94 -7.12 6.37 -4.30
N LEU A 95 -6.32 5.89 -5.25
CA LEU A 95 -5.46 4.71 -5.03
C LEU A 95 -4.45 4.99 -3.92
N VAL A 96 -3.85 6.18 -3.92
CA VAL A 96 -2.85 6.54 -2.92
C VAL A 96 -3.47 6.69 -1.54
N ASP A 97 -4.64 7.35 -1.43
CA ASP A 97 -5.38 7.44 -0.16
C ASP A 97 -5.66 6.06 0.42
N GLU A 98 -6.17 5.15 -0.42
CA GLU A 98 -6.41 3.76 -0.06
C GLU A 98 -5.14 3.05 0.42
N VAL A 99 -4.05 3.17 -0.34
CA VAL A 99 -2.75 2.57 0.00
C VAL A 99 -2.21 3.12 1.31
N VAL A 100 -2.31 4.43 1.54
CA VAL A 100 -1.85 5.07 2.77
C VAL A 100 -2.62 4.56 3.98
N CYS A 101 -3.95 4.45 3.86
CA CYS A 101 -4.80 3.88 4.90
C CYS A 101 -4.40 2.43 5.21
N ALA A 102 -4.17 1.64 4.16
CA ALA A 102 -3.78 0.25 4.32
C ALA A 102 -2.34 0.09 4.82
N LEU A 103 -1.48 1.07 4.57
CA LEU A 103 -0.08 1.02 4.97
C LEU A 103 0.08 1.28 6.47
N GLN A 104 -0.76 2.14 7.05
CA GLN A 104 -0.62 2.60 8.44
C GLN A 104 -0.45 1.44 9.46
N PRO A 105 -1.28 0.37 9.45
CA PRO A 105 -1.09 -0.76 10.37
C PRO A 105 0.11 -1.65 10.01
N VAL A 106 0.55 -1.63 8.74
CA VAL A 106 1.70 -2.43 8.29
C VAL A 106 3.01 -1.83 8.83
N ILE A 107 3.14 -0.50 8.86
CA ILE A 107 4.39 0.19 9.19
C ILE A 107 4.49 0.70 10.63
N GLN A 108 3.43 0.56 11.43
CA GLN A 108 3.29 1.25 12.73
C GLN A 108 4.45 1.05 13.70
N ASP A 109 5.12 -0.11 13.67
CA ASP A 109 6.09 -0.51 14.70
C ASP A 109 7.49 -0.85 14.16
N LYS A 110 7.77 -0.63 12.86
CA LYS A 110 9.02 -1.08 12.22
C LYS A 110 9.55 -0.08 11.20
N GLN A 111 10.87 -0.06 11.01
CA GLN A 111 11.48 0.70 9.92
C GLN A 111 11.00 0.17 8.57
N PHE A 112 10.83 1.05 7.59
CA PHE A 112 10.37 0.65 6.27
C PHE A 112 10.99 1.48 5.16
N ALA A 113 11.01 0.92 3.95
CA ALA A 113 11.33 1.66 2.73
C ALA A 113 10.37 1.28 1.59
N PHE A 114 10.32 2.15 0.59
CA PHE A 114 9.55 1.96 -0.62
C PHE A 114 10.44 1.51 -1.78
N PHE A 115 9.97 0.53 -2.55
CA PHE A 115 10.61 0.07 -3.79
C PHE A 115 9.59 0.01 -4.93
N GLY A 116 9.98 0.28 -6.17
CA GLY A 116 9.06 0.24 -7.32
C GLY A 116 9.15 1.43 -8.26
N HIS A 117 8.14 1.57 -9.12
CA HIS A 117 8.17 2.55 -10.20
C HIS A 117 7.98 3.99 -9.70
N ARG A 118 8.79 4.91 -10.23
CA ARG A 118 8.87 6.34 -9.84
C ARG A 118 7.51 7.03 -9.72
N TYR A 119 6.55 6.69 -10.58
CA TYR A 119 5.25 7.35 -10.62
C TYR A 119 4.40 7.07 -9.37
N LEU A 120 4.29 5.81 -8.96
CA LEU A 120 3.55 5.42 -7.75
C LEU A 120 4.27 5.90 -6.48
N ILE A 121 5.60 5.79 -6.46
CA ILE A 121 6.42 6.26 -5.33
C ILE A 121 6.35 7.78 -5.18
N SER A 122 6.36 8.54 -6.28
CA SER A 122 6.33 10.00 -6.22
C SER A 122 5.06 10.53 -5.58
N VAL A 123 3.91 9.91 -5.85
CA VAL A 123 2.63 10.39 -5.31
C VAL A 123 2.51 10.06 -3.82
N LEU A 124 3.10 8.96 -3.35
CA LEU A 124 3.17 8.64 -1.92
C LEU A 124 4.10 9.57 -1.13
N LYS A 125 5.12 10.14 -1.77
CA LYS A 125 6.05 11.08 -1.11
C LYS A 125 5.35 12.38 -0.66
N ASP A 126 4.29 12.78 -1.36
CA ASP A 126 3.51 13.97 -1.03
C ASP A 126 2.60 13.78 0.21
N PHE A 127 2.42 12.56 0.69
CA PHE A 127 1.55 12.21 1.82
C PHE A 127 2.19 12.32 3.21
N ARG A 128 3.42 12.88 3.29
CA ARG A 128 4.21 13.31 4.48
C ARG A 128 5.34 12.36 4.92
N GLY A 129 6.55 12.93 4.97
CA GLY A 129 7.57 12.62 5.99
C GLY A 129 8.36 11.32 5.87
N VAL A 130 8.22 10.56 4.79
CA VAL A 130 8.92 9.28 4.66
C VAL A 130 10.36 9.50 4.17
N PRO A 131 11.39 9.15 4.97
CA PRO A 131 12.77 9.24 4.53
C PRO A 131 13.01 8.30 3.34
N SER A 132 13.59 8.85 2.28
CA SER A 132 14.02 8.08 1.11
C SER A 132 15.49 7.69 1.29
N ILE A 133 15.87 6.49 0.85
CA ILE A 133 17.25 6.18 0.44
C ILE A 133 17.38 6.36 -1.07
#